data_AF-A0A5F1YSM9-F1
#
_entry.id   AF-A0A5F1YSM9-F1
#
_cell.length_a   1.000
_cell.length_b   1.000
_cell.length_c   1.000
_cell.angle_alpha   90.00
_cell.angle_beta   90.00
_cell.angle_gamma   90.00
#
_symmetry.space_group_name_H-M   'P 1'
#
loop_
_entity.id
_entity.type
_entity.pdbx_description
1 polymer ?
#
loop_
_entity_poly.entity_id
_entity_poly.type
_entity_poly.pdbx_seq_one_letter_code
_entity_poly.pdbx_strand_id
1 'polypeptide(L)'
;MKRILPILILTAMIFSSQLRAGDWLVTKPNAPLYLFPDKKSEILRRLGFGEVVKSKNEKPNDKNFRFVTDNTGLSGWSETALLFDMEEKGGYRIVVRSIDRMLYSTNTGINELESVFQYLSGLEENGLYHGDEYLYLKIRRSVVLSKILELLQDGESKRREAKLLDYLSKSPGEIIPGERGKPARVNPEIFWKIGEEFKDKGPGDFASFLGVKFTPEAGCKRDVFCFLNEERKRRLRYLQLQPNGNYSTVFASQISKRMESFVKDPETIPCGSDPTKKEIFESFRKDLQLLPYRYGKRYHSFLKLVQKECLQSN
;
A
#
# COMPACT_ATOMS: atom_id res chain seq x y z
N MET A 1 -6.31 59.46 15.72
CA MET A 1 -5.34 58.43 16.15
C MET A 1 -5.58 57.16 15.34
N LYS A 2 -4.71 56.88 14.37
CA LYS A 2 -4.81 55.73 13.46
C LYS A 2 -4.11 54.52 14.10
N ARG A 3 -4.83 53.40 14.26
CA ARG A 3 -4.25 52.11 14.68
C ARG A 3 -3.67 51.42 13.45
N ILE A 4 -2.36 51.17 13.48
CA ILE A 4 -1.66 50.32 12.52
C ILE A 4 -1.59 48.92 13.14
N LEU A 5 -2.18 47.95 12.45
CA LEU A 5 -2.08 46.52 12.75
C LEU A 5 -0.84 45.99 12.00
N PRO A 6 0.15 45.34 12.61
CA PRO A 6 1.19 44.66 11.86
C PRO A 6 0.64 43.31 11.38
N ILE A 7 0.50 43.17 10.07
CA ILE A 7 0.29 41.88 9.42
C ILE A 7 1.62 41.11 9.53
N LEU A 8 1.62 40.07 10.34
CA LEU A 8 2.69 39.08 10.38
C LEU A 8 2.61 38.26 9.08
N ILE A 9 3.36 38.65 8.05
CA ILE A 9 3.57 37.82 6.87
C ILE A 9 4.57 36.73 7.27
N LEU A 10 4.05 35.57 7.68
CA LEU A 10 4.82 34.33 7.66
C LEU A 10 5.12 34.02 6.19
N THR A 11 6.30 34.40 5.72
CA THR A 11 6.92 33.81 4.55
C THR A 11 7.27 32.37 4.88
N ALA A 12 6.33 31.45 4.65
CA ALA A 12 6.66 30.05 4.46
C ALA A 12 7.58 29.98 3.24
N MET A 13 8.87 29.71 3.47
CA MET A 13 9.76 29.26 2.40
C MET A 13 9.25 27.90 1.93
N ILE A 14 8.34 27.92 0.97
CA ILE A 14 8.05 26.77 0.13
C ILE A 14 9.30 26.61 -0.73
N PHE A 15 10.22 25.74 -0.29
CA PHE A 15 11.24 25.16 -1.17
C PHE A 15 10.50 24.28 -2.18
N SER A 16 9.84 24.90 -3.16
CA SER A 16 9.46 24.20 -4.37
C SER A 16 10.78 23.78 -5.02
N SER A 17 11.15 22.52 -4.87
CA SER A 17 12.19 21.88 -5.66
C SER A 17 11.74 21.91 -7.13
N GLN A 18 11.98 23.05 -7.79
CA GLN A 18 11.83 23.15 -9.23
C GLN A 18 12.80 22.12 -9.82
N LEU A 19 12.24 21.03 -10.34
CA LEU A 19 12.94 20.04 -11.15
C LEU A 19 13.70 20.82 -12.23
N ARG A 20 15.03 20.76 -12.19
CA ARG A 20 15.86 21.47 -13.16
C ARG A 20 16.30 20.52 -14.24
N ALA A 21 16.56 21.09 -15.41
CA ALA A 21 17.13 20.33 -16.50
C ALA A 21 18.44 19.64 -16.07
N GLY A 22 18.59 18.35 -16.37
CA GLY A 22 19.74 17.53 -15.97
C GLY A 22 19.68 16.89 -14.57
N ASP A 23 18.53 16.90 -13.90
CA ASP A 23 18.28 16.12 -12.68
C ASP A 23 17.92 14.66 -13.03
N TRP A 24 18.56 13.70 -12.37
CA TRP A 24 18.37 12.26 -12.57
C TRP A 24 17.95 11.59 -11.27
N LEU A 25 16.97 10.69 -11.35
CA LEU A 25 16.49 9.92 -10.22
C LEU A 25 17.19 8.55 -10.17
N VAL A 26 17.74 8.19 -9.02
CA VAL A 26 18.31 6.87 -8.79
C VAL A 26 17.17 5.83 -8.64
N THR A 27 17.15 4.81 -9.48
CA THR A 27 16.05 3.81 -9.54
C THR A 27 16.41 2.46 -8.93
N LYS A 28 17.59 2.34 -8.31
CA LYS A 28 18.03 1.13 -7.61
C LYS A 28 18.66 1.50 -6.26
N PRO A 29 18.26 0.86 -5.15
CA PRO A 29 18.94 1.07 -3.87
C PRO A 29 20.40 0.65 -3.94
N ASN A 30 21.23 1.29 -3.12
CA ASN A 30 22.65 0.99 -3.00
C ASN A 30 23.43 1.14 -4.34
N ALA A 31 22.93 1.98 -5.25
CA ALA A 31 23.53 2.19 -6.57
C ALA A 31 24.94 2.77 -6.40
N PRO A 32 25.97 2.14 -6.98
CA PRO A 32 27.34 2.60 -6.80
C PRO A 32 27.60 3.92 -7.52
N LEU A 33 28.28 4.82 -6.82
CA LEU A 33 28.96 5.98 -7.36
C LEU A 33 30.46 5.68 -7.38
N TYR A 34 31.00 5.47 -8.57
CA TYR A 34 32.37 5.04 -8.81
C TYR A 34 33.33 6.22 -8.99
N LEU A 35 34.62 6.00 -8.71
CA LEU A 35 35.67 6.98 -9.00
C LEU A 35 35.94 7.11 -10.51
N PHE A 36 35.87 6.01 -11.25
CA PHE A 36 36.03 5.94 -12.71
C PHE A 36 34.82 5.22 -13.36
N PRO A 37 34.55 5.40 -14.67
CA PRO A 37 33.45 4.73 -15.37
C PRO A 37 33.75 3.23 -15.63
N ASP A 38 34.02 2.48 -14.56
CA ASP A 38 34.31 1.05 -14.56
C ASP A 38 33.67 0.40 -13.31
N LYS A 39 32.99 -0.73 -13.49
CA LYS A 39 32.39 -1.49 -12.38
C LYS A 39 33.41 -2.05 -11.40
N LYS A 40 34.67 -2.19 -11.82
CA LYS A 40 35.80 -2.60 -10.96
C LYS A 40 36.44 -1.43 -10.21
N SER A 41 36.04 -0.20 -10.53
CA SER A 41 36.52 1.00 -9.85
C SER A 41 36.09 1.04 -8.38
N GLU A 42 36.82 1.81 -7.59
CA GLU A 42 36.47 2.10 -6.20
C GLU A 42 35.09 2.76 -6.12
N ILE A 43 34.27 2.31 -5.17
CA ILE A 43 32.95 2.87 -4.90
C ILE A 43 33.14 3.99 -3.87
N LEU A 44 32.98 5.24 -4.30
CA LEU A 44 33.04 6.42 -3.45
C LEU A 44 31.87 6.46 -2.47
N ARG A 45 30.68 6.12 -2.96
CA ARG A 45 29.43 6.13 -2.18
C ARG A 45 28.40 5.19 -2.80
N ARG A 46 27.46 4.73 -1.99
CA ARG A 46 26.22 4.08 -2.46
C ARG A 46 25.05 5.04 -2.36
N LEU A 47 24.41 5.31 -3.49
CA LEU A 47 23.26 6.19 -3.62
C LEU A 47 21.98 5.46 -3.21
N GLY A 48 21.06 6.22 -2.59
CA GLY A 48 19.75 5.73 -2.19
C GLY A 48 18.78 5.63 -3.35
N PHE A 49 17.78 4.76 -3.26
CA PHE A 49 16.64 4.78 -4.17
C PHE A 49 15.91 6.12 -4.06
N GLY A 50 15.59 6.71 -5.21
CA GLY A 50 14.90 7.99 -5.30
C GLY A 50 15.78 9.21 -4.99
N GLU A 51 17.07 9.02 -4.74
CA GLU A 51 18.02 10.12 -4.61
C GLU A 51 18.13 10.86 -5.95
N VAL A 52 18.10 12.19 -5.91
CA VAL A 52 18.26 13.04 -7.09
C VAL A 52 19.74 13.42 -7.23
N VAL A 53 20.31 13.12 -8.38
CA VAL A 53 21.69 13.45 -8.75
C VAL A 53 21.72 14.33 -9.98
N LYS A 54 22.68 15.24 -10.06
CA LYS A 54 22.78 16.20 -11.16
C LYS A 54 23.82 15.74 -12.16
N SER A 55 23.46 15.68 -13.44
CA SER A 55 24.44 15.49 -14.50
C SER A 55 25.32 16.73 -14.59
N LYS A 56 26.64 16.57 -14.49
CA LYS A 56 27.55 17.62 -14.97
C LYS A 56 27.63 17.48 -16.49
N ASN A 57 27.63 18.61 -17.20
CA ASN A 57 27.65 18.71 -18.68
C ASN A 57 28.97 18.20 -19.28
N GLU A 58 29.36 16.98 -18.96
CA GLU A 58 30.40 16.26 -19.70
C GLU A 58 29.72 15.54 -20.86
N LYS A 59 30.29 15.70 -22.06
CA LYS A 59 29.87 14.92 -23.22
C LYS A 59 29.83 13.45 -22.81
N PRO A 60 28.77 12.69 -23.15
CA PRO A 60 28.66 11.28 -22.76
C PRO A 60 29.79 10.50 -23.42
N ASN A 61 30.90 10.34 -22.70
CA ASN A 61 32.09 9.62 -23.17
C ASN A 61 31.85 8.11 -23.15
N ASP A 62 30.86 7.63 -22.38
CA ASP A 62 30.46 6.23 -22.33
C ASP A 62 28.93 6.13 -22.27
N LYS A 63 28.33 5.26 -23.10
CA LYS A 63 26.86 5.05 -23.09
C LYS A 63 26.39 4.42 -21.78
N ASN A 64 27.28 3.72 -21.08
CA ASN A 64 26.93 2.91 -19.92
C ASN A 64 27.07 3.66 -18.60
N PHE A 65 27.84 4.75 -18.55
CA PHE A 65 28.09 5.52 -17.35
C PHE A 65 27.79 6.99 -17.55
N ARG A 66 27.38 7.65 -16.47
CA ARG A 66 27.13 9.09 -16.42
C ARG A 66 27.85 9.69 -15.23
N PHE A 67 28.53 10.81 -15.46
CA PHE A 67 29.14 11.58 -14.39
C PHE A 67 28.08 12.44 -13.70
N VAL A 68 27.86 12.17 -12.42
CA VAL A 68 26.79 12.79 -11.62
C VAL A 68 27.33 13.36 -10.33
N THR A 69 26.61 14.33 -9.77
CA THR A 69 26.89 14.94 -8.47
C THR A 69 25.69 14.76 -7.56
N ASP A 70 25.92 14.23 -6.36
CA ASP A 70 24.88 14.06 -5.36
C ASP A 70 24.50 15.38 -4.66
N ASN A 71 23.53 15.31 -3.75
CA ASN A 71 23.07 16.45 -2.96
C ASN A 71 24.10 17.00 -1.97
N THR A 72 25.16 16.25 -1.65
CA THR A 72 26.27 16.67 -0.78
C THR A 72 27.42 17.30 -1.57
N GLY A 73 27.36 17.28 -2.89
CA GLY A 73 28.40 17.79 -3.78
C GLY A 73 29.46 16.76 -4.18
N LEU A 74 29.36 15.51 -3.71
CA LEU A 74 30.26 14.44 -4.13
C LEU A 74 29.96 14.04 -5.57
N SER A 75 30.99 14.03 -6.41
CA SER A 75 30.88 13.71 -7.83
C SER A 75 31.54 12.38 -8.16
N GLY A 76 30.95 11.62 -9.07
CA GLY A 76 31.48 10.33 -9.52
C GLY A 76 30.68 9.77 -10.69
N TRP A 77 31.01 8.54 -11.08
CA TRP A 77 30.37 7.85 -12.21
C TRP A 77 29.31 6.87 -11.72
N SER A 78 28.11 6.93 -12.28
CA SER A 78 27.07 5.92 -12.02
C SER A 78 26.60 5.29 -13.32
N GLU A 79 26.16 4.04 -13.25
CA GLU A 79 25.63 3.33 -14.42
C GLU A 79 24.35 4.03 -14.91
N THR A 80 24.29 4.39 -16.19
CA THR A 80 23.13 5.07 -16.80
C THR A 80 21.84 4.27 -16.61
N ALA A 81 21.92 2.93 -16.64
CA ALA A 81 20.77 2.04 -16.45
C ALA A 81 20.15 2.08 -15.04
N LEU A 82 20.85 2.67 -14.05
CA LEU A 82 20.36 2.85 -12.69
C LEU A 82 19.74 4.23 -12.47
N LEU A 83 19.83 5.11 -13.46
CA LEU A 83 19.34 6.47 -13.40
C LEU A 83 18.15 6.63 -14.34
N PHE A 84 17.21 7.48 -13.94
CA PHE A 84 16.10 7.91 -14.78
C PHE A 84 16.17 9.42 -14.98
N ASP A 85 16.10 9.86 -16.23
CA ASP A 85 16.08 11.27 -16.57
C ASP A 85 14.73 11.86 -16.14
N MET A 86 14.74 12.82 -15.23
CA MET A 86 13.50 13.39 -14.69
C MET A 86 12.79 14.30 -15.70
N GLU A 87 13.44 14.68 -16.80
CA GLU A 87 12.80 15.36 -17.92
C GLU A 87 11.99 14.42 -18.81
N GLU A 88 12.32 13.12 -18.81
CA GLU A 88 11.60 12.15 -19.62
C GLU A 88 10.19 11.88 -19.06
N LYS A 89 9.22 11.68 -19.97
CA LYS A 89 7.87 11.26 -19.56
C LYS A 89 7.91 9.80 -19.10
N GLY A 90 7.14 9.49 -18.06
CA GLY A 90 6.94 8.11 -17.60
C GLY A 90 7.70 7.72 -16.34
N GLY A 91 8.22 8.68 -15.57
CA GLY A 91 8.91 8.44 -14.30
C GLY A 91 8.11 7.57 -13.34
N TYR A 92 6.80 7.80 -13.22
CA TYR A 92 5.91 6.96 -12.42
C TYR A 92 6.01 5.47 -12.80
N ARG A 93 5.92 5.13 -14.09
CA ARG A 93 5.97 3.73 -14.56
C ARG A 93 7.32 3.08 -14.26
N ILE A 94 8.41 3.84 -14.41
CA ILE A 94 9.76 3.34 -14.16
C ILE A 94 9.96 3.10 -12.67
N VAL A 95 9.58 4.04 -11.82
CA VAL A 95 9.64 3.89 -10.37
C VAL A 95 8.78 2.74 -9.88
N VAL A 96 7.53 2.63 -10.33
CA VAL A 96 6.66 1.49 -9.98
C VAL A 96 7.29 0.17 -10.40
N ARG A 97 7.81 0.07 -11.63
CA ARG A 97 8.46 -1.16 -12.11
C ARG A 97 9.68 -1.53 -11.26
N SER A 98 10.49 -0.56 -10.86
CA SER A 98 11.64 -0.81 -9.99
C SER A 98 11.22 -1.27 -8.59
N ILE A 99 10.18 -0.65 -8.02
CA ILE A 99 9.60 -1.07 -6.73
C ILE A 99 9.05 -2.49 -6.81
N ASP A 100 8.24 -2.80 -7.83
CA ASP A 100 7.63 -4.11 -8.00
C ASP A 100 8.71 -5.21 -8.17
N ARG A 101 9.76 -4.95 -8.95
CA ARG A 101 10.91 -5.88 -9.07
C ARG A 101 11.54 -6.19 -7.71
N MET A 102 11.64 -5.20 -6.83
CA MET A 102 12.19 -5.38 -5.48
C MET A 102 11.23 -6.14 -4.57
N LEU A 103 9.93 -5.81 -4.60
CA LEU A 103 8.90 -6.47 -3.78
C LEU A 103 8.77 -7.97 -4.08
N TYR A 104 8.95 -8.37 -5.34
CA TYR A 104 8.76 -9.76 -5.80
C TYR A 104 10.07 -10.54 -5.96
N SER A 105 11.24 -9.93 -5.74
CA SER A 105 12.51 -10.63 -5.78
C SER A 105 12.86 -11.25 -4.43
N THR A 106 13.36 -12.49 -4.45
CA THR A 106 13.91 -13.19 -3.28
C THR A 106 15.25 -12.63 -2.81
N ASN A 107 15.92 -11.83 -3.64
CA ASN A 107 17.26 -11.31 -3.38
C ASN A 107 17.24 -9.90 -2.77
N THR A 108 16.06 -9.30 -2.61
CA THR A 108 15.91 -7.97 -2.01
C THR A 108 15.98 -8.09 -0.49
N GLY A 109 16.97 -7.44 0.11
CA GLY A 109 17.12 -7.37 1.56
C GLY A 109 16.30 -6.25 2.20
N ILE A 110 16.35 -6.20 3.53
CA ILE A 110 15.65 -5.17 4.34
C ILE A 110 16.16 -3.78 3.95
N ASN A 111 17.49 -3.58 3.84
CA ASN A 111 18.07 -2.26 3.61
C ASN A 111 17.63 -1.67 2.25
N GLU A 112 17.50 -2.50 1.21
CA GLU A 112 16.97 -2.09 -0.09
C GLU A 112 15.53 -1.58 0.02
N LEU A 113 14.67 -2.35 0.70
CA LEU A 113 13.27 -1.98 0.90
C LEU A 113 13.12 -0.73 1.78
N GLU A 114 14.01 -0.55 2.76
CA GLU A 114 14.02 0.66 3.58
C GLU A 114 14.36 1.91 2.80
N SER A 115 15.32 1.82 1.89
CA SER A 115 15.63 2.93 1.00
C SER A 115 14.42 3.32 0.15
N VAL A 116 13.66 2.33 -0.35
CA VAL A 116 12.39 2.58 -1.05
C VAL A 116 11.33 3.17 -0.12
N PHE A 117 11.19 2.62 1.09
CA PHE A 117 10.21 3.10 2.07
C PHE A 117 10.47 4.56 2.48
N GLN A 118 11.74 4.93 2.69
CA GLN A 118 12.15 6.29 3.02
C GLN A 118 11.82 7.25 1.87
N TYR A 119 12.16 6.88 0.63
CA TYR A 119 11.79 7.67 -0.55
C TYR A 119 10.28 7.89 -0.63
N LEU A 120 9.49 6.81 -0.54
CA LEU A 120 8.03 6.89 -0.61
C LEU A 120 7.41 7.64 0.57
N SER A 121 8.06 7.66 1.74
CA SER A 121 7.61 8.40 2.92
C SER A 121 7.87 9.90 2.80
N GLY A 122 8.93 10.29 2.09
CA GLY A 122 9.25 11.69 1.77
C GLY A 122 8.60 12.22 0.50
N LEU A 123 7.76 11.43 -0.17
CA LEU A 123 7.04 11.87 -1.36
C LEU A 123 5.98 12.90 -1.00
N GLU A 124 6.13 14.09 -1.55
CA GLU A 124 5.11 15.13 -1.62
C GLU A 124 4.54 15.19 -3.03
N GLU A 125 3.31 15.67 -3.14
CA GLU A 125 2.73 15.97 -4.45
C GLU A 125 3.54 17.10 -5.09
N ASN A 126 4.15 16.83 -6.24
CA ASN A 126 5.10 17.74 -6.87
C ASN A 126 5.02 17.64 -8.40
N GLY A 127 5.92 18.31 -9.10
CA GLY A 127 5.97 18.27 -10.57
C GLY A 127 6.28 16.89 -11.17
N LEU A 128 6.84 15.96 -10.40
CA LEU A 128 7.22 14.63 -10.86
C LEU A 128 6.08 13.61 -10.75
N TYR A 129 5.32 13.66 -9.65
CA TYR A 129 4.12 12.83 -9.44
C TYR A 129 2.97 13.68 -8.94
N HIS A 130 1.83 13.58 -9.63
CA HIS A 130 0.63 14.36 -9.33
C HIS A 130 -0.62 13.49 -9.43
N GLY A 131 -1.68 13.87 -8.70
CA GLY A 131 -2.97 13.19 -8.74
C GLY A 131 -2.87 11.69 -8.46
N ASP A 132 -3.42 10.87 -9.37
CA ASP A 132 -3.49 9.42 -9.19
C ASP A 132 -2.10 8.75 -9.06
N GLU A 133 -1.09 9.23 -9.78
CA GLU A 133 0.28 8.68 -9.71
C GLU A 133 0.87 8.81 -8.32
N TYR A 134 0.71 10.00 -7.72
CA TYR A 134 1.11 10.28 -6.35
C TYR A 134 0.37 9.36 -5.36
N LEU A 135 -0.95 9.22 -5.49
CA LEU A 135 -1.76 8.36 -4.62
C LEU A 135 -1.34 6.89 -4.72
N TYR A 136 -1.07 6.41 -5.93
CA TYR A 136 -0.58 5.05 -6.17
C TYR A 136 0.77 4.76 -5.52
N LEU A 137 1.68 5.74 -5.50
CA LEU A 137 2.97 5.62 -4.80
C LEU A 137 2.78 5.65 -3.28
N LYS A 138 1.90 6.51 -2.78
CA LYS A 138 1.54 6.58 -1.35
C LYS A 138 0.95 5.26 -0.85
N ILE A 139 0.07 4.63 -1.62
CA ILE A 139 -0.47 3.30 -1.30
C ILE A 139 0.63 2.23 -1.30
N ARG A 140 1.55 2.27 -2.27
CA ARG A 140 2.68 1.31 -2.36
C ARG A 140 3.63 1.40 -1.18
N ARG A 141 3.79 2.58 -0.56
CA ARG A 141 4.59 2.74 0.67
C ARG A 141 4.20 1.73 1.74
N SER A 142 2.89 1.54 1.94
CA SER A 142 2.35 0.57 2.90
C SER A 142 2.57 -0.89 2.48
N VAL A 143 2.60 -1.18 1.18
CA VAL A 143 2.94 -2.52 0.67
C VAL A 143 4.42 -2.83 0.94
N VAL A 144 5.30 -1.86 0.72
CA VAL A 144 6.73 -1.96 1.06
C VAL A 144 6.92 -2.18 2.55
N LEU A 145 6.21 -1.41 3.40
CA LEU A 145 6.23 -1.60 4.85
C LEU A 145 5.85 -3.03 5.25
N SER A 146 4.81 -3.60 4.63
CA SER A 146 4.43 -4.99 4.88
C SER A 146 5.55 -5.97 4.61
N LYS A 147 6.28 -5.79 3.51
CA LYS A 147 7.38 -6.70 3.16
C LYS A 147 8.57 -6.53 4.10
N ILE A 148 8.84 -5.31 4.56
CA ILE A 148 9.85 -5.05 5.60
C ILE A 148 9.47 -5.78 6.89
N LEU A 149 8.22 -5.66 7.35
CA LEU A 149 7.75 -6.35 8.55
C LEU A 149 7.84 -7.88 8.43
N GLU A 150 7.53 -8.43 7.26
CA GLU A 150 7.69 -9.87 6.97
C GLU A 150 9.16 -10.30 7.14
N LEU A 151 10.10 -9.60 6.51
CA LEU A 151 11.53 -9.94 6.58
C LEU A 151 12.14 -9.72 7.98
N LEU A 152 11.65 -8.74 8.74
CA LEU A 152 12.11 -8.51 10.11
C LEU A 152 11.69 -9.62 11.07
N GLN A 153 10.59 -10.30 10.76
CA GLN A 153 10.01 -11.37 11.58
C GLN A 153 10.33 -12.77 11.05
N ASP A 154 11.08 -12.85 9.94
CA ASP A 154 11.59 -14.09 9.40
C ASP A 154 12.88 -14.50 10.15
N GLY A 155 12.80 -15.57 10.93
CA GLY A 155 13.90 -16.10 11.74
C GLY A 155 14.21 -15.32 13.03
N GLU A 156 15.17 -15.83 13.80
CA GLU A 156 15.54 -15.27 15.11
C GLU A 156 16.80 -14.39 14.98
N SER A 157 16.63 -13.07 15.07
CA SER A 157 17.75 -12.12 15.06
C SER A 157 17.47 -10.94 15.97
N LYS A 158 18.27 -10.79 17.04
CA LYS A 158 18.17 -9.65 17.97
C LYS A 158 18.25 -8.29 17.27
N ARG A 159 19.04 -8.20 16.19
CA ARG A 159 19.13 -6.98 15.37
C ARG A 159 17.82 -6.67 14.64
N ARG A 160 17.16 -7.70 14.10
CA ARG A 160 15.86 -7.54 13.42
C ARG A 160 14.76 -7.21 14.43
N GLU A 161 14.80 -7.82 15.61
CA GLU A 161 13.87 -7.54 16.71
C GLU A 161 13.95 -6.08 17.18
N ALA A 162 15.16 -5.58 17.45
CA ALA A 162 15.36 -4.17 17.82
C ALA A 162 14.84 -3.21 16.74
N LYS A 163 15.01 -3.57 15.47
CA LYS A 163 14.55 -2.79 14.33
C LYS A 163 13.03 -2.85 14.16
N LEU A 164 12.40 -3.99 14.43
CA LEU A 164 10.94 -4.11 14.48
C LEU A 164 10.34 -3.19 15.56
N LEU A 165 10.96 -3.16 16.75
CA LEU A 165 10.53 -2.25 17.83
C LEU A 165 10.64 -0.78 17.40
N ASP A 166 11.69 -0.41 16.66
CA ASP A 166 11.83 0.93 16.09
C ASP A 166 10.65 1.28 15.15
N TYR A 167 10.30 0.39 14.22
CA TYR A 167 9.13 0.58 13.33
C TYR A 167 7.82 0.74 14.10
N LEU A 168 7.59 -0.12 15.10
CA LEU A 168 6.40 -0.07 15.94
C LEU A 168 6.28 1.26 16.71
N SER A 169 7.41 1.81 17.15
CA SER A 169 7.44 3.09 17.87
C SER A 169 7.22 4.31 16.96
N LYS A 170 7.76 4.27 15.73
CA LYS A 170 7.74 5.41 14.79
C LYS A 170 6.48 5.50 13.94
N SER A 171 5.72 4.41 13.81
CA SER A 171 4.55 4.34 12.91
C SER A 171 3.26 3.97 13.65
N PRO A 172 2.87 4.71 14.71
CA PRO A 172 1.67 4.39 15.48
C PRO A 172 0.43 4.48 14.58
N GLY A 173 -0.39 3.43 14.61
CA GLY A 173 -1.63 3.35 13.82
C GLY A 173 -1.45 2.82 12.38
N GLU A 174 -0.23 2.79 11.84
CA GLU A 174 0.06 2.13 10.56
C GLU A 174 0.38 0.64 10.71
N ILE A 175 0.83 0.24 11.89
CA ILE A 175 1.20 -1.13 12.22
C ILE A 175 0.31 -1.61 13.36
N ILE A 176 -0.27 -2.80 13.21
CA ILE A 176 -0.88 -3.56 14.29
C ILE A 176 0.23 -4.41 14.91
N PRO A 177 0.60 -4.17 16.19
CA PRO A 177 1.58 -4.99 16.88
C PRO A 177 1.14 -6.46 16.90
N GLY A 178 2.12 -7.36 16.84
CA GLY A 178 1.86 -8.78 17.01
C GLY A 178 1.50 -9.09 18.46
N GLU A 179 0.37 -9.73 18.70
CA GLU A 179 0.00 -10.27 20.02
C GLU A 179 0.29 -11.77 20.06
N ARG A 180 0.93 -12.24 21.15
CA ARG A 180 1.10 -13.67 21.53
C ARG A 180 1.23 -14.62 20.33
N GLY A 181 2.43 -14.69 19.76
CA GLY A 181 2.76 -15.64 18.68
C GLY A 181 2.26 -15.26 17.29
N LYS A 182 1.61 -14.10 17.12
CA LYS A 182 1.24 -13.56 15.80
C LYS A 182 2.23 -12.48 15.35
N PRO A 183 2.56 -12.42 14.05
CA PRO A 183 3.42 -11.37 13.54
C PRO A 183 2.71 -10.01 13.55
N ALA A 184 3.48 -8.95 13.79
CA ALA A 184 3.10 -7.58 13.50
C ALA A 184 2.81 -7.42 12.00
N ARG A 185 1.84 -6.57 11.67
CA ARG A 185 1.36 -6.39 10.30
C ARG A 185 0.93 -4.97 10.06
N VAL A 186 0.89 -4.58 8.79
CA VAL A 186 0.29 -3.31 8.38
C VAL A 186 -1.20 -3.28 8.77
N ASN A 187 -1.64 -2.15 9.34
CA ASN A 187 -3.03 -1.92 9.69
C ASN A 187 -3.87 -1.77 8.41
N PRO A 188 -4.83 -2.68 8.13
CA PRO A 188 -5.63 -2.62 6.91
C PRO A 188 -6.45 -1.34 6.77
N GLU A 189 -6.79 -0.67 7.88
CA GLU A 189 -7.56 0.57 7.87
C GLU A 189 -6.86 1.71 7.13
N ILE A 190 -5.53 1.69 6.97
CA ILE A 190 -4.85 2.70 6.15
C ILE A 190 -5.27 2.60 4.68
N PHE A 191 -5.53 1.39 4.19
CA PHE A 191 -6.00 1.16 2.83
C PHE A 191 -7.48 1.49 2.71
N TRP A 192 -8.28 1.10 3.70
CA TRP A 192 -9.71 1.38 3.70
C TRP A 192 -10.03 2.86 3.74
N LYS A 193 -9.31 3.65 4.53
CA LYS A 193 -9.45 5.12 4.55
C LYS A 193 -9.22 5.74 3.16
N ILE A 194 -8.18 5.31 2.45
CA ILE A 194 -7.93 5.76 1.08
C ILE A 194 -9.05 5.29 0.13
N GLY A 195 -9.51 4.05 0.26
CA GLY A 195 -10.65 3.53 -0.50
C GLY A 195 -11.95 4.31 -0.29
N GLU A 196 -12.17 4.81 0.92
CA GLU A 196 -13.32 5.64 1.32
C GLU A 196 -13.22 7.08 0.83
N GLU A 197 -12.02 7.65 0.83
CA GLU A 197 -11.76 9.01 0.35
C GLU A 197 -11.84 9.07 -1.19
N PHE A 198 -11.37 8.04 -1.88
CA PHE A 198 -11.29 7.97 -3.34
C PHE A 198 -12.24 6.92 -3.95
N LYS A 199 -13.52 6.97 -3.58
CA LYS A 199 -14.57 6.06 -4.11
C LYS A 199 -14.67 6.13 -5.64
N ASP A 200 -14.86 4.98 -6.26
CA ASP A 200 -14.97 4.79 -7.72
C ASP A 200 -13.82 5.39 -8.55
N LYS A 201 -12.63 5.58 -7.94
CA LYS A 201 -11.41 6.03 -8.61
C LYS A 201 -10.37 4.92 -8.63
N GLY A 202 -9.47 4.95 -9.63
CA GLY A 202 -8.40 3.95 -9.79
C GLY A 202 -7.56 3.72 -8.53
N PRO A 203 -7.04 4.76 -7.86
CA PRO A 203 -6.30 4.58 -6.61
C PRO A 203 -7.14 4.02 -5.46
N GLY A 204 -8.40 4.44 -5.35
CA GLY A 204 -9.31 3.93 -4.30
C GLY A 204 -9.73 2.49 -4.52
N ASP A 205 -9.90 2.05 -5.78
CA ASP A 205 -10.08 0.65 -6.14
C ASP A 205 -8.88 -0.19 -5.70
N PHE A 206 -7.67 0.24 -6.09
CA PHE A 206 -6.44 -0.46 -5.69
C PHE A 206 -6.24 -0.50 -4.17
N ALA A 207 -6.48 0.61 -3.48
CA ALA A 207 -6.43 0.66 -2.02
C ALA A 207 -7.47 -0.29 -1.41
N SER A 208 -8.71 -0.27 -1.87
CA SER A 208 -9.77 -1.15 -1.35
C SER A 208 -9.44 -2.63 -1.58
N PHE A 209 -8.85 -2.97 -2.74
CA PHE A 209 -8.35 -4.31 -3.03
C PHE A 209 -7.27 -4.73 -2.02
N LEU A 210 -6.32 -3.86 -1.71
CA LEU A 210 -5.33 -4.10 -0.66
C LEU A 210 -5.98 -4.19 0.72
N GLY A 211 -7.02 -3.39 1.01
CA GLY A 211 -7.83 -3.50 2.22
C GLY A 211 -8.37 -4.92 2.41
N VAL A 212 -8.95 -5.52 1.37
CA VAL A 212 -9.42 -6.93 1.41
C VAL A 212 -8.25 -7.89 1.67
N LYS A 213 -7.13 -7.71 0.96
CA LYS A 213 -5.95 -8.59 1.02
C LYS A 213 -5.28 -8.55 2.40
N PHE A 214 -5.18 -7.37 3.00
CA PHE A 214 -4.48 -7.14 4.26
C PHE A 214 -5.38 -7.36 5.48
N THR A 215 -6.70 -7.23 5.32
CA THR A 215 -7.64 -7.61 6.39
C THR A 215 -7.58 -9.12 6.60
N PRO A 216 -7.17 -9.60 7.79
CA PRO A 216 -7.05 -11.03 8.05
C PRO A 216 -8.38 -11.77 7.90
N GLU A 217 -8.29 -13.01 7.42
CA GLU A 217 -9.44 -13.90 7.36
C GLU A 217 -9.76 -14.40 8.77
N ALA A 218 -11.03 -14.31 9.18
CA ALA A 218 -11.50 -15.02 10.36
C ALA A 218 -11.66 -16.50 10.01
N GLY A 219 -11.05 -17.38 10.81
CA GLY A 219 -11.21 -18.84 10.66
C GLY A 219 -12.60 -19.31 11.08
N CYS A 220 -13.64 -18.86 10.38
CA CYS A 220 -15.04 -19.00 10.80
C CYS A 220 -15.59 -20.43 10.80
N LYS A 221 -14.85 -21.41 10.27
CA LYS A 221 -15.30 -22.81 10.14
C LYS A 221 -16.73 -22.85 9.53
N ARG A 222 -17.73 -23.36 10.27
CA ARG A 222 -19.15 -23.40 9.88
C ARG A 222 -20.02 -22.31 10.52
N ASP A 223 -19.45 -21.35 11.26
CA ASP A 223 -20.22 -20.26 11.85
C ASP A 223 -20.61 -19.23 10.79
N VAL A 224 -21.91 -19.21 10.47
CA VAL A 224 -22.49 -18.33 9.45
C VAL A 224 -22.42 -16.85 9.85
N PHE A 225 -22.58 -16.52 11.14
CA PHE A 225 -22.55 -15.13 11.59
C PHE A 225 -21.12 -14.59 11.63
N CYS A 226 -20.14 -15.43 11.99
CA CYS A 226 -18.73 -15.11 11.80
C CYS A 226 -18.44 -14.82 10.31
N PHE A 227 -18.90 -15.68 9.41
CA PHE A 227 -18.73 -15.50 7.97
C PHE A 227 -19.36 -14.18 7.46
N LEU A 228 -20.61 -13.90 7.83
CA LEU A 228 -21.29 -12.66 7.46
C LEU A 228 -20.50 -11.43 7.94
N ASN A 229 -20.06 -11.42 9.20
CA ASN A 229 -19.26 -10.33 9.76
C ASN A 229 -17.89 -10.19 9.08
N GLU A 230 -17.24 -11.29 8.73
CA GLU A 230 -15.97 -11.30 8.00
C GLU A 230 -16.12 -10.67 6.61
N GLU A 231 -17.14 -11.08 5.84
CA GLU A 231 -17.38 -10.51 4.50
C GLU A 231 -17.73 -9.03 4.57
N ARG A 232 -18.51 -8.59 5.57
CA ARG A 232 -18.80 -7.16 5.82
C ARG A 232 -17.54 -6.33 5.93
N LYS A 233 -16.57 -6.80 6.71
CA LYS A 233 -15.30 -6.10 6.96
C LYS A 233 -14.32 -6.19 5.79
N ARG A 234 -14.61 -7.02 4.78
CA ARG A 234 -13.70 -7.33 3.67
C ARG A 234 -14.37 -7.10 2.31
N ARG A 235 -14.79 -8.17 1.64
CA ARG A 235 -15.23 -8.14 0.23
C ARG A 235 -16.51 -7.32 0.06
N LEU A 236 -17.42 -7.35 1.04
CA LEU A 236 -18.63 -6.54 0.98
C LEU A 236 -18.32 -5.04 1.11
N ARG A 237 -17.42 -4.65 2.03
CA ARG A 237 -16.92 -3.26 2.13
C ARG A 237 -16.32 -2.80 0.81
N TYR A 238 -15.51 -3.64 0.14
CA TYR A 238 -15.03 -3.34 -1.21
C TYR A 238 -16.18 -3.07 -2.18
N LEU A 239 -17.20 -3.94 -2.24
CA LEU A 239 -18.32 -3.77 -3.17
C LEU A 239 -19.15 -2.51 -2.90
N GLN A 240 -19.20 -2.06 -1.65
CA GLN A 240 -19.87 -0.81 -1.26
C GLN A 240 -19.06 0.43 -1.67
N LEU A 241 -17.73 0.36 -1.59
CA LEU A 241 -16.85 1.49 -1.90
C LEU A 241 -16.54 1.61 -3.40
N GLN A 242 -16.44 0.47 -4.07
CA GLN A 242 -15.94 0.33 -5.44
C GLN A 242 -16.86 -0.57 -6.26
N PRO A 243 -18.17 -0.28 -6.36
CA PRO A 243 -19.12 -1.14 -7.06
C PRO A 243 -18.79 -1.36 -8.54
N ASN A 244 -18.05 -0.43 -9.17
CA ASN A 244 -17.59 -0.54 -10.56
C ASN A 244 -16.09 -0.83 -10.66
N GLY A 245 -15.42 -1.14 -9.54
CA GLY A 245 -13.98 -1.42 -9.48
C GLY A 245 -13.62 -2.74 -10.17
N ASN A 246 -12.34 -2.89 -10.49
CA ASN A 246 -11.79 -3.98 -11.29
C ASN A 246 -12.05 -5.38 -10.67
N TYR A 247 -12.22 -5.47 -9.35
CA TYR A 247 -12.39 -6.72 -8.63
C TYR A 247 -13.84 -6.99 -8.19
N SER A 248 -14.79 -6.11 -8.54
CA SER A 248 -16.18 -6.19 -8.06
C SER A 248 -16.85 -7.51 -8.44
N THR A 249 -16.71 -7.94 -9.69
CA THR A 249 -17.29 -9.20 -10.19
C THR A 249 -16.67 -10.41 -9.51
N VAL A 250 -15.34 -10.38 -9.32
CA VAL A 250 -14.57 -11.44 -8.64
C VAL A 250 -15.01 -11.57 -7.19
N PHE A 251 -15.01 -10.47 -6.43
CA PHE A 251 -15.39 -10.50 -5.02
C PHE A 251 -16.86 -10.85 -4.84
N ALA A 252 -17.76 -10.35 -5.68
CA ALA A 252 -19.16 -10.75 -5.63
C ALA A 252 -19.34 -12.27 -5.84
N SER A 253 -18.61 -12.85 -6.78
CA SER A 253 -18.61 -14.29 -7.04
C SER A 253 -18.01 -15.11 -5.90
N GLN A 254 -16.93 -14.62 -5.27
CA GLN A 254 -16.31 -15.29 -4.12
C GLN A 254 -17.27 -15.37 -2.93
N ILE A 255 -17.98 -14.27 -2.62
CA ILE A 255 -19.00 -14.26 -1.58
C ILE A 255 -20.09 -15.29 -1.88
N SER A 256 -20.63 -15.29 -3.10
CA SER A 256 -21.67 -16.25 -3.52
C SER A 256 -21.21 -17.71 -3.35
N LYS A 257 -20.01 -18.04 -3.86
CA LYS A 257 -19.45 -19.40 -3.76
C LYS A 257 -19.26 -19.86 -2.31
N ARG A 258 -18.85 -18.94 -1.41
CA ARG A 258 -18.74 -19.26 0.03
C ARG A 258 -20.12 -19.47 0.65
N MET A 259 -21.11 -18.63 0.34
CA MET A 259 -22.49 -18.81 0.80
C MET A 259 -23.09 -20.15 0.38
N GLU A 260 -22.87 -20.58 -0.87
CA GLU A 260 -23.33 -21.88 -1.36
C GLU A 260 -22.84 -23.05 -0.50
N SER A 261 -21.64 -22.96 0.08
CA SER A 261 -21.11 -24.01 0.95
C SER A 261 -21.90 -24.19 2.25
N PHE A 262 -22.59 -23.14 2.71
CA PHE A 262 -23.47 -23.21 3.89
C PHE A 262 -24.88 -23.70 3.54
N VAL A 263 -25.31 -23.57 2.29
CA VAL A 263 -26.67 -23.93 1.83
C VAL A 263 -26.79 -25.41 1.47
N LYS A 264 -25.68 -26.13 1.26
CA LYS A 264 -25.70 -27.55 0.90
C LYS A 264 -26.33 -28.46 1.95
N ASP A 265 -26.32 -28.05 3.22
CA ASP A 265 -26.89 -28.84 4.31
C ASP A 265 -27.56 -27.91 5.36
N PRO A 266 -28.73 -27.34 5.04
CA PRO A 266 -29.35 -26.25 5.79
C PRO A 266 -29.65 -26.56 7.26
N GLU A 267 -29.98 -27.81 7.57
CA GLU A 267 -30.32 -28.27 8.92
C GLU A 267 -29.09 -28.29 9.85
N THR A 268 -27.88 -28.22 9.28
CA THR A 268 -26.63 -28.25 10.04
C THR A 268 -26.03 -26.86 10.28
N ILE A 269 -26.72 -25.78 9.90
CA ILE A 269 -26.25 -24.41 10.12
C ILE A 269 -26.18 -24.19 11.64
N PRO A 270 -24.99 -23.96 12.24
CA PRO A 270 -24.86 -23.76 13.68
C PRO A 270 -25.32 -22.34 14.03
N CYS A 271 -26.62 -22.18 14.25
CA CYS A 271 -27.25 -20.90 14.50
C CYS A 271 -26.85 -20.32 15.86
N GLY A 272 -26.77 -21.15 16.91
CA GLY A 272 -26.45 -20.74 18.29
C GLY A 272 -27.38 -19.68 18.89
N SER A 273 -27.24 -19.39 20.19
CA SER A 273 -28.20 -18.57 20.97
C SER A 273 -27.73 -17.15 21.31
N ASP A 274 -26.63 -16.68 20.71
CA ASP A 274 -26.02 -15.38 21.03
C ASP A 274 -26.85 -14.21 20.44
N PRO A 275 -27.33 -13.26 21.27
CA PRO A 275 -28.13 -12.13 20.81
C PRO A 275 -27.42 -11.22 19.78
N THR A 276 -26.08 -11.17 19.78
CA THR A 276 -25.30 -10.36 18.82
C THR A 276 -25.44 -10.86 17.38
N LYS A 277 -25.88 -12.10 17.18
CA LYS A 277 -26.06 -12.71 15.85
C LYS A 277 -27.16 -12.05 15.04
N LYS A 278 -28.25 -11.63 15.69
CA LYS A 278 -29.33 -10.89 15.05
C LYS A 278 -28.84 -9.53 14.55
N GLU A 279 -28.04 -8.84 15.35
CA GLU A 279 -27.43 -7.55 14.97
C GLU A 279 -26.47 -7.70 13.79
N ILE A 280 -25.64 -8.74 13.78
CA ILE A 280 -24.74 -9.05 12.66
C ILE A 280 -25.55 -9.29 11.39
N PHE A 281 -26.61 -10.09 11.46
CA PHE A 281 -27.47 -10.39 10.32
C PHE A 281 -28.17 -9.15 9.77
N GLU A 282 -28.83 -8.36 10.63
CA GLU A 282 -29.53 -7.15 10.20
C GLU A 282 -28.56 -6.11 9.62
N SER A 283 -27.37 -5.98 10.20
CA SER A 283 -26.34 -5.10 9.67
C SER A 283 -25.84 -5.58 8.30
N PHE A 284 -25.66 -6.89 8.11
CA PHE A 284 -25.31 -7.46 6.81
C PHE A 284 -26.40 -7.20 5.77
N ARG A 285 -27.66 -7.44 6.14
CA ARG A 285 -28.82 -7.21 5.29
C ARG A 285 -28.92 -5.75 4.86
N LYS A 286 -28.71 -4.80 5.79
CA LYS A 286 -28.65 -3.37 5.50
C LYS A 286 -27.52 -3.04 4.53
N ASP A 287 -26.33 -3.59 4.74
CA ASP A 287 -25.18 -3.38 3.86
C ASP A 287 -25.43 -3.88 2.44
N LEU A 288 -26.14 -5.02 2.29
CA LEU A 288 -26.55 -5.51 0.97
C LEU A 288 -27.51 -4.59 0.25
N GLN A 289 -28.42 -3.92 0.97
CA GLN A 289 -29.39 -3.00 0.37
C GLN A 289 -28.71 -1.77 -0.23
N LEU A 290 -27.52 -1.41 0.26
CA LEU A 290 -26.70 -0.32 -0.28
C LEU A 290 -25.95 -0.72 -1.56
N LEU A 291 -25.86 -2.02 -1.87
CA LEU A 291 -25.17 -2.47 -3.08
C LEU A 291 -26.02 -2.26 -4.33
N PRO A 292 -25.37 -2.07 -5.50
CA PRO A 292 -26.05 -2.18 -6.78
C PRO A 292 -26.84 -3.50 -6.90
N TYR A 293 -28.04 -3.42 -7.46
CA TYR A 293 -28.97 -4.55 -7.57
C TYR A 293 -28.34 -5.82 -8.19
N ARG A 294 -27.42 -5.64 -9.14
CA ARG A 294 -26.68 -6.74 -9.81
C ARG A 294 -25.90 -7.64 -8.84
N TYR A 295 -25.50 -7.12 -7.68
CA TYR A 295 -24.83 -7.86 -6.63
C TYR A 295 -25.80 -8.29 -5.53
N GLY A 296 -26.58 -7.34 -4.98
CA GLY A 296 -27.46 -7.61 -3.84
C GLY A 296 -28.42 -8.78 -4.05
N LYS A 297 -29.01 -8.91 -5.26
CA LYS A 297 -29.95 -9.99 -5.58
C LYS A 297 -29.36 -11.40 -5.45
N ARG A 298 -28.02 -11.54 -5.59
CA ARG A 298 -27.33 -12.83 -5.54
C ARG A 298 -27.32 -13.46 -4.15
N TYR A 299 -27.55 -12.65 -3.11
CA TYR A 299 -27.42 -13.09 -1.72
C TYR A 299 -28.77 -13.22 -1.01
N HIS A 300 -29.87 -12.80 -1.65
CA HIS A 300 -31.20 -12.80 -1.02
C HIS A 300 -31.70 -14.20 -0.65
N SER A 301 -31.47 -15.21 -1.49
CA SER A 301 -31.87 -16.60 -1.19
C SER A 301 -31.17 -17.13 0.06
N PHE A 302 -29.86 -16.87 0.15
CA PHE A 302 -29.06 -17.22 1.31
C PHE A 302 -29.55 -16.54 2.60
N LEU A 303 -29.79 -15.22 2.56
CA LEU A 303 -30.27 -14.51 3.75
C LEU A 303 -31.66 -14.97 4.20
N LYS A 304 -32.56 -15.32 3.26
CA LYS A 304 -33.86 -15.90 3.62
C LYS A 304 -33.70 -17.25 4.33
N LEU A 305 -32.77 -18.09 3.88
CA LEU A 305 -32.47 -19.36 4.53
C LEU A 305 -31.94 -19.14 5.96
N VAL A 306 -30.94 -18.28 6.13
CA VAL A 306 -30.38 -17.97 7.45
C VAL A 306 -31.44 -17.35 8.37
N GLN A 307 -32.29 -16.44 7.86
CA GLN A 307 -33.38 -15.85 8.63
C GLN A 307 -34.36 -16.91 9.12
N LYS A 308 -34.76 -17.83 8.24
CA LYS A 308 -35.68 -18.92 8.56
C LYS A 308 -35.07 -19.85 9.60
N GLU A 309 -33.91 -20.44 9.30
CA GLU A 309 -33.32 -21.51 10.11
C GLU A 309 -32.73 -21.01 11.43
N CYS A 310 -32.19 -19.78 11.47
CA CYS A 310 -31.48 -19.28 12.65
C CYS A 310 -32.20 -18.19 13.46
N LEU A 311 -33.17 -17.48 12.91
CA LEU A 311 -33.77 -16.31 13.56
C LEU A 311 -35.29 -16.39 13.72
N GLN A 312 -35.98 -17.27 12.98
CA GLN A 312 -37.43 -17.46 13.05
C GLN A 312 -37.84 -18.80 13.69
N SER A 313 -36.89 -19.73 13.90
CA SER A 313 -37.14 -21.04 14.53
C SER A 313 -37.11 -21.03 16.07
N ASN A 314 -37.42 -19.89 16.71
CA ASN A 314 -37.69 -19.80 18.16
C ASN A 314 -39.18 -19.50 18.37
#